data_AF-A0A5J4VA04-F1
#
_entry.id   AF-A0A5J4VA04-F1
#
_cell.length_a   1.000
_cell.length_b   1.000
_cell.length_c   1.000
_cell.angle_alpha   90.00
_cell.angle_beta   90.00
_cell.angle_gamma   90.00
#
_symmetry.space_group_name_H-M   'P 1'
#
loop_
_entity.id
_entity.type
_entity.pdbx_description
1 polymer ?
#
loop_
_entity_poly.entity_id
_entity_poly.type
_entity_poly.pdbx_seq_one_letter_code
_entity_poly.pdbx_strand_id
1 'polypeptide(L)' 'IGTMLVVLVIVSLKTCREVVSDSFFAKEFDILPAVLNQSETAFLRMINNQLLIEEDEYKKLFDKIMEIMDTKGAI' A
#
# COMPACT_ATOMS: atom_id res chain seq x y z
N ILE A 1 -8.91 -3.19 -11.80
CA ILE A 1 -7.83 -2.22 -11.45
C ILE A 1 -8.15 -1.52 -10.13
N GLY A 2 -9.34 -0.93 -9.94
CA GLY A 2 -9.69 -0.22 -8.70
C GLY A 2 -9.56 -1.05 -7.41
N THR A 3 -10.07 -2.28 -7.39
CA THR A 3 -10.03 -3.15 -6.18
C THR A 3 -8.60 -3.53 -5.77
N MET A 4 -7.67 -3.67 -6.73
CA MET A 4 -6.27 -3.99 -6.44
C MET A 4 -5.53 -2.80 -5.80
N LEU A 5 -5.84 -1.57 -6.23
CA LEU A 5 -5.33 -0.34 -5.63
C LEU A 5 -5.81 -0.20 -4.18
N VAL A 6 -7.08 -0.51 -3.91
CA VAL A 6 -7.65 -0.49 -2.55
C VAL A 6 -6.91 -1.48 -1.65
N VAL A 7 -6.71 -2.71 -2.11
CA VAL A 7 -6.00 -3.75 -1.35
C VAL A 7 -4.54 -3.38 -1.10
N LEU A 8 -3.85 -2.78 -2.08
CA LEU A 8 -2.49 -2.28 -1.91
C LEU A 8 -2.42 -1.24 -0.78
N VAL A 9 -3.31 -0.25 -0.79
CA VAL A 9 -3.35 0.81 0.23
C VAL A 9 -3.63 0.23 1.63
N ILE A 10 -4.56 -0.72 1.73
CA ILE A 10 -4.90 -1.38 3.00
C ILE A 10 -3.70 -2.15 3.55
N VAL A 11 -3.05 -2.96 2.71
CA VAL A 11 -1.85 -3.73 3.08
C VAL A 11 -0.73 -2.80 3.50
N SER A 12 -0.45 -1.73 2.75
CA SER A 12 0.58 -0.74 3.10
C SER A 12 0.27 -0.03 4.42
N LEU A 13 -0.99 0.35 4.67
CA LEU A 13 -1.38 0.98 5.94
C LEU A 13 -1.24 0.03 7.12
N LYS A 14 -1.62 -1.24 6.97
CA LYS A 14 -1.41 -2.28 8.01
C LYS A 14 0.06 -2.56 8.28
N THR A 15 0.91 -2.49 7.27
CA THR A 15 2.36 -2.74 7.41
C THR A 15 3.09 -1.53 8.01
N CYS A 16 2.70 -0.31 7.63
CA CYS A 16 3.41 0.91 8.02
C CYS A 16 2.78 1.65 9.23
N ARG A 17 1.53 1.36 9.61
CA ARG A 17 0.86 1.95 10.79
C ARG A 17 0.26 0.87 11.68
N GLU A 18 0.37 1.08 12.99
CA GLU A 18 -0.22 0.18 13.98
C GLU A 18 -1.75 0.18 13.90
N VAL A 19 -2.28 -0.97 13.47
CA VAL A 19 -3.60 -1.53 13.75
C VAL A 19 -4.80 -0.71 13.27
N VAL A 20 -5.13 -0.84 11.99
CA VAL A 20 -6.46 -0.51 11.45
C VAL A 20 -7.21 -1.81 11.16
N SER A 21 -8.44 -1.94 11.67
CA SER A 21 -9.23 -3.16 11.51
C SER A 21 -9.78 -3.31 10.10
N ASP A 22 -9.88 -4.55 9.60
CA ASP A 22 -10.47 -4.83 8.29
C ASP A 22 -11.93 -4.37 8.17
N SER A 23 -12.64 -4.33 9.29
CA SER A 23 -14.00 -3.79 9.35
C SER A 23 -14.07 -2.29 9.02
N PHE A 24 -13.01 -1.53 9.31
CA PHE A 24 -12.94 -0.12 8.99
C PHE A 24 -12.85 0.08 7.47
N PHE A 25 -11.92 -0.63 6.82
CA PHE A 25 -11.76 -0.55 5.37
C PHE A 25 -12.92 -1.16 4.59
N ALA A 26 -13.49 -2.27 5.07
CA ALA A 26 -14.69 -2.86 4.49
C ALA A 26 -15.86 -1.86 4.47
N LYS A 27 -16.01 -1.07 5.53
CA LYS A 27 -17.06 -0.05 5.64
C LYS A 27 -16.74 1.20 4.80
N GLU A 28 -15.49 1.66 4.79
CA GLU A 28 -15.07 2.85 4.04
C GLU A 28 -15.19 2.66 2.53
N PHE A 29 -14.85 1.46 2.03
CA PHE A 29 -14.88 1.16 0.61
C PHE A 29 -16.15 0.44 0.14
N ASP A 30 -17.12 0.21 1.04
CA ASP A 30 -18.36 -0.56 0.79
C ASP A 30 -18.08 -1.95 0.18
N ILE A 31 -17.08 -2.66 0.73
CA ILE A 31 -16.65 -3.99 0.28
C ILE A 31 -17.01 -5.02 1.35
N LEU A 32 -17.52 -6.18 0.93
CA LEU A 32 -17.74 -7.30 1.85
C LEU A 32 -16.41 -7.72 2.53
N PRO A 33 -16.36 -7.88 3.86
CA PRO A 33 -15.15 -8.28 4.57
C PRO A 33 -14.52 -9.59 4.04
N ALA A 34 -15.35 -10.55 3.63
CA ALA A 34 -14.88 -11.81 3.05
C ALA A 34 -14.13 -11.60 1.73
N VAL A 35 -14.64 -10.70 0.88
CA VAL A 35 -14.02 -10.34 -0.41
C VAL A 35 -12.72 -9.58 -0.17
N LEU A 36 -12.70 -8.70 0.84
CA LEU A 36 -11.51 -7.96 1.23
C LEU A 36 -10.40 -8.90 1.69
N ASN A 37 -10.68 -9.80 2.63
CA ASN A 37 -9.71 -10.78 3.13
C ASN A 37 -9.18 -11.70 2.03
N GLN A 38 -10.07 -12.16 1.14
CA GLN A 38 -9.66 -12.99 0.01
C GLN A 38 -8.74 -12.22 -0.94
N SER A 39 -9.07 -10.96 -1.23
CA SER A 39 -8.27 -10.11 -2.12
C SER A 39 -6.92 -9.76 -1.50
N GLU A 40 -6.88 -9.52 -0.18
CA GLU A 40 -5.64 -9.31 0.58
C GLU A 40 -4.72 -10.54 0.50
N THR A 41 -5.28 -11.73 0.74
CA THR A 41 -4.54 -13.00 0.67
C THR A 41 -4.01 -13.25 -0.75
N ALA A 42 -4.83 -12.99 -1.77
CA ALA A 42 -4.43 -13.11 -3.16
C ALA A 42 -3.32 -12.12 -3.53
N PHE A 43 -3.41 -10.89 -3.03
CA PHE A 43 -2.40 -9.85 -3.25
C PHE A 43 -1.07 -10.20 -2.59
N LEU A 44 -1.09 -10.64 -1.33
CA LEU A 44 0.11 -11.12 -0.63
C LEU A 44 0.79 -12.29 -1.35
N ARG A 45 0.01 -13.23 -1.87
CA ARG A 45 0.53 -14.32 -2.71
C ARG A 45 1.14 -13.81 -4.01
N MET A 46 0.53 -12.81 -4.64
CA MET A 46 1.04 -12.21 -5.87
C MET A 46 2.41 -11.55 -5.67
N ILE A 47 2.64 -10.92 -4.52
CA ILE A 47 3.94 -10.32 -4.15
C ILE A 47 4.86 -11.29 -3.42
N ASN A 48 4.57 -12.60 -3.45
CA ASN A 48 5.33 -13.65 -2.77
C ASN A 48 5.57 -13.40 -1.26
N ASN A 49 4.61 -12.77 -0.58
CA ASN A 49 4.71 -12.31 0.80
C ASN A 49 5.91 -11.38 1.10
N GLN A 50 6.52 -10.77 0.08
CA GLN A 50 7.56 -9.77 0.25
C GLN A 50 6.92 -8.41 0.54
N LEU A 51 6.59 -8.21 1.81
CA LEU A 51 6.06 -6.95 2.35
C LEU A 51 7.14 -5.96 2.77
N LEU A 52 8.36 -6.46 2.97
CA LEU A 52 9.54 -5.66 3.29
C LEU A 52 9.88 -4.85 2.05
N ILE A 53 9.46 -3.58 2.05
CA ILE A 53 10.20 -2.58 1.32
C ILE A 53 11.55 -2.52 2.05
N GLU A 54 12.62 -2.98 1.41
CA GLU A 54 13.96 -2.76 1.95
C GLU A 54 14.09 -1.26 2.21
N GLU A 55 14.35 -0.86 3.46
CA GLU A 55 14.44 0.56 3.84
C GLU A 55 15.36 1.34 2.91
N ASP A 56 16.41 0.68 2.41
CA ASP A 56 17.33 1.22 1.43
C ASP A 56 16.70 1.47 0.05
N GLU A 57 15.83 0.59 -0.44
CA GLU A 57 15.09 0.81 -1.69
C GLU A 57 14.05 1.92 -1.54
N TYR A 58 13.31 1.93 -0.42
CA TYR A 58 12.39 3.02 -0.11
C TYR A 58 13.11 4.37 -0.11
N LYS A 59 14.23 4.44 0.61
CA LYS A 59 15.03 5.67 0.76
C LYS A 59 15.55 6.15 -0.59
N LYS A 60 16.10 5.26 -1.42
CA LYS A 60 16.54 5.60 -2.79
C LYS A 60 15.40 6.15 -3.65
N LEU A 61 14.21 5.54 -3.57
CA LEU A 61 13.06 5.99 -4.34
C LEU A 61 12.56 7.35 -3.84
N PHE A 62 12.50 7.53 -2.52
CA PHE A 62 12.09 8.77 -1.86
C PHE A 62 13.03 9.92 -2.20
N ASP A 63 14.34 9.72 -2.05
CA ASP A 63 15.37 10.72 -2.37
C ASP A 63 15.27 11.16 -3.84
N LYS A 64 15.05 10.20 -4.74
CA LYS A 64 14.87 10.48 -6.18
C LYS A 64 13.58 11.26 -6.48
N ILE A 65 12.50 10.99 -5.78
CA ILE A 65 11.24 11.75 -5.92
C ILE A 65 11.44 13.18 -5.41
N MET A 66 12.10 13.36 -4.26
CA MET A 66 12.44 14.68 -3.71
C MET A 66 13.31 15.49 -4.67
N GLU A 67 14.33 14.86 -5.26
CA GLU A 67 15.22 15.52 -6.23
C GLU A 67 14.44 16.06 -7.44
N ILE A 68 13.50 15.26 -8.00
CA ILE A 68 12.65 15.65 -9.13
C ILE A 68 11.70 16.80 -8.75
N MET A 69 11.17 16.82 -7.52
CA MET A 69 10.30 17.89 -7.05
C MET A 69 11.07 19.20 -6.88
N ASP A 70 12.29 19.16 -6.34
CA ASP A 70 13.15 20.33 -6.22
C ASP A 70 13.57 20.87 -7.60
N THR A 71 13.83 19.99 -8.58
CA THR A 71 14.16 20.45 -9.95
C THR A 71 12.97 21.10 -10.66
N LYS A 72 11.74 20.67 -10.36
CA LYS A 72 10.52 21.27 -10.95
C LYS A 72 10.08 22.57 -10.26
N GLY A 73 10.47 22.80 -9.01
CA GLY A 73 10.25 24.07 -8.31
C GLY A 73 11.23 25.19 -8.69
N ALA A 74 12.29 24.86 -9.43
CA ALA A 74 13.38 25.77 -9.80
C ALA A 74 13.28 26.33 -11.25
N ILE A 75 12.14 26.14 -11.93
CA ILE A 75 11.86 26.66 -13.29
C ILE A 75 10.72 27.68 -13.23
#